data_AF-A0AA48HZ52-F1
#
_entry.id   AF-A0AA48HZ52-F1
#
_cell.length_a   1.000
_cell.length_b   1.000
_cell.length_c   1.000
_cell.angle_alpha   90.00
_cell.angle_beta   90.00
_cell.angle_gamma   90.00
#
_symmetry.space_group_name_H-M   'P 1'
#
loop_
_entity.id
_entity.type
_entity.pdbx_description
1 polymer ?
#
loop_
_entity_poly.entity_id
_entity_poly.type
_entity_poly.pdbx_seq_one_letter_code
_entity_poly.pdbx_strand_id
1 'polypeptide(L)'
;MEASNFNTGILKALRKEAGLYQKDLAQQLGVSRETVLHIEKGKPASLRSLELSLLQRWFRVCSEKASPLTKKHFALAICEYFSIASELELEL
;
A
#
# COMPACT_ATOMS: atom_id res chain seq x y z
N MET A 1 17.84 10.68 -8.10
CA MET A 1 16.41 10.33 -8.06
C MET A 1 15.92 10.73 -6.69
N GLU A 2 15.20 11.84 -6.62
CA GLU A 2 14.50 12.23 -5.39
C GLU A 2 13.55 11.11 -5.00
N ALA A 3 13.44 10.84 -3.71
CA ALA A 3 12.51 9.84 -3.21
C ALA A 3 11.10 10.26 -3.65
N SER A 4 10.55 9.55 -4.64
CA SER A 4 9.12 9.55 -4.92
C SER A 4 8.41 9.42 -3.57
N ASN A 5 7.63 10.44 -3.22
CA ASN A 5 7.05 10.60 -1.90
C ASN A 5 5.84 9.67 -1.77
N PHE A 6 6.09 8.35 -1.79
CA PHE A 6 5.03 7.36 -1.68
C PHE A 6 4.30 7.54 -0.35
N ASN A 7 3.01 7.85 -0.41
CA ASN A 7 2.19 8.02 0.78
C ASN A 7 1.93 6.67 1.46
N THR A 8 2.88 6.18 2.25
CA THR A 8 2.78 4.89 2.96
C THR A 8 1.70 4.87 4.03
N GLY A 9 1.18 6.04 4.42
CA GLY A 9 0.04 6.16 5.32
C GLY A 9 -1.19 5.39 4.81
N ILE A 10 -1.36 5.31 3.50
CA ILE A 10 -2.49 4.62 2.90
C ILE A 10 -2.44 3.10 3.09
N LEU A 11 -1.24 2.50 3.06
CA LEU A 11 -1.06 1.06 3.30
C LEU A 11 -1.45 0.68 4.72
N LYS A 12 -1.09 1.55 5.68
CA LYS A 12 -1.45 1.41 7.08
C LYS A 12 -2.95 1.57 7.29
N ALA A 13 -3.59 2.51 6.59
CA ALA A 13 -5.04 2.71 6.65
C ALA A 13 -5.78 1.47 6.13
N LEU A 14 -5.42 0.97 4.94
CA LEU A 14 -5.95 -0.29 4.37
C LEU A 14 -5.88 -1.45 5.37
N ARG A 15 -4.71 -1.68 5.96
CA ARG A 15 -4.53 -2.77 6.92
C ARG A 15 -5.44 -2.61 8.14
N LYS A 16 -5.53 -1.39 8.68
CA LYS A 16 -6.36 -1.11 9.85
C LYS A 16 -7.85 -1.30 9.55
N GLU A 17 -8.33 -0.86 8.39
CA GLU A 17 -9.72 -1.05 7.97
C GLU A 17 -10.05 -2.53 7.75
N ALA A 18 -9.07 -3.34 7.34
CA ALA A 18 -9.20 -4.80 7.31
C ALA A 18 -9.23 -5.46 8.71
N GLY A 19 -8.93 -4.70 9.78
CA GLY A 19 -8.88 -5.21 11.16
C GLY A 19 -7.64 -6.06 11.46
N LEU A 20 -6.58 -5.94 10.67
CA LEU A 20 -5.39 -6.79 10.78
C LEU A 20 -4.28 -6.12 11.61
N TYR A 21 -3.59 -6.88 12.46
CA TYR A 21 -2.30 -6.45 12.98
C TYR A 21 -1.21 -6.59 11.90
N GLN A 22 -0.07 -5.92 12.07
CA GLN A 22 1.05 -6.01 11.13
C GLN A 22 1.53 -7.46 10.93
N LYS A 23 1.52 -8.26 12.00
CA LYS A 23 1.93 -9.68 11.97
C LYS A 23 0.99 -10.53 11.11
N ASP A 24 -0.31 -10.28 11.17
CA ASP A 24 -1.31 -11.09 10.46
C ASP A 24 -1.25 -10.80 8.96
N LEU A 25 -1.09 -9.53 8.61
CA LEU A 25 -0.86 -9.14 7.22
C LEU A 25 0.46 -9.73 6.71
N ALA A 26 1.54 -9.64 7.48
CA ALA A 26 2.84 -10.19 7.10
C ALA A 26 2.75 -11.70 6.79
N GLN A 27 2.04 -12.46 7.62
CA GLN A 27 1.77 -13.88 7.39
C GLN A 27 1.03 -14.12 6.07
N GLN A 28 -0.01 -13.33 5.77
CA GLN A 28 -0.77 -13.45 4.51
C GLN A 28 0.05 -13.07 3.28
N LEU A 29 1.00 -12.14 3.43
CA LEU A 29 1.88 -11.69 2.34
C LEU A 29 3.13 -12.58 2.15
N GLY A 30 3.42 -13.48 3.11
CA GLY A 30 4.62 -14.29 3.11
C GLY A 30 5.90 -13.48 3.35
N VAL A 31 5.83 -12.43 4.18
CA VAL A 31 6.97 -11.57 4.54
C VAL A 31 7.12 -11.47 6.06
N SER A 32 8.20 -10.84 6.54
CA SER A 32 8.36 -10.57 7.97
C SER A 32 7.45 -9.43 8.45
N ARG A 33 7.12 -9.42 9.75
CA ARG A 33 6.43 -8.29 10.39
C ARG A 33 7.24 -7.00 10.26
N GLU A 34 8.55 -7.08 10.40
CA GLU A 34 9.48 -5.96 10.24
C GLU A 34 9.40 -5.36 8.83
N THR A 35 9.24 -6.17 7.80
CA THR A 35 9.03 -5.71 6.42
C THR A 35 7.78 -4.83 6.32
N VAL A 36 6.64 -5.29 6.86
CA VAL A 36 5.39 -4.51 6.92
C VAL A 36 5.59 -3.21 7.70
N LEU A 37 6.23 -3.27 8.87
CA LEU A 37 6.51 -2.09 9.70
C LEU A 37 7.35 -1.05 8.96
N HIS A 38 8.40 -1.47 8.26
CA HIS A 38 9.31 -0.57 7.54
C HIS A 38 8.66 0.05 6.31
N ILE A 39 7.84 -0.71 5.57
CA ILE A 39 7.03 -0.20 4.48
C ILE A 39 6.04 0.86 5.02
N GLU A 40 5.28 0.57 6.08
CA GLU A 40 4.33 1.53 6.65
C GLU A 40 5.01 2.82 7.17
N LYS A 41 6.24 2.70 7.66
CA LYS A 41 7.06 3.83 8.12
C LYS A 41 7.78 4.58 6.98
N GLY A 42 7.63 4.15 5.73
CA GLY A 42 8.31 4.78 4.59
C GLY A 42 9.83 4.70 4.67
N LYS A 43 10.39 3.60 5.19
CA LYS A 43 11.84 3.43 5.26
C LYS A 43 12.42 3.42 3.83
N PRO A 44 13.40 4.28 3.51
CA PRO A 44 13.88 4.45 2.14
C PRO A 44 14.36 3.16 1.46
N ALA A 45 15.04 2.29 2.20
CA ALA A 45 15.51 1.01 1.67
C ALA A 45 14.35 0.08 1.28
N SER A 46 13.29 0.02 2.09
CA SER A 46 12.11 -0.79 1.83
C SER A 46 11.27 -0.25 0.69
N LEU A 47 11.20 1.08 0.53
CA LEU A 47 10.52 1.68 -0.61
C LEU A 47 11.27 1.38 -1.91
N ARG A 48 12.59 1.58 -1.96
CA ARG A 48 13.38 1.31 -3.18
C ARG A 48 13.27 -0.13 -3.70
N SER A 49 13.01 -1.10 -2.83
CA SER A 49 12.80 -2.50 -3.20
C SER A 49 11.33 -2.93 -3.20
N LEU A 50 10.40 -1.97 -3.18
CA LEU A 50 8.96 -2.25 -3.12
C LEU A 50 8.44 -2.63 -4.51
N GLU A 51 7.99 -3.88 -4.64
CA GLU A 51 7.44 -4.40 -5.89
C GLU A 51 5.93 -4.19 -5.99
N LEU A 52 5.44 -3.97 -7.21
CA LEU A 52 4.01 -3.87 -7.51
C LEU A 52 3.25 -5.15 -7.10
N SER A 53 3.87 -6.32 -7.26
CA SER A 53 3.30 -7.62 -6.90
C SER A 53 2.95 -7.71 -5.41
N LEU A 54 3.77 -7.12 -4.54
CA LEU A 54 3.53 -7.08 -3.09
C LEU A 54 2.39 -6.12 -2.77
N LEU A 55 2.33 -4.96 -3.43
CA LEU A 55 1.27 -3.98 -3.27
C LEU A 55 -0.09 -4.51 -3.74
N GLN A 56 -0.14 -5.22 -4.87
CA GLN A 56 -1.37 -5.88 -5.35
C GLN A 56 -1.88 -6.91 -4.34
N ARG A 57 -0.99 -7.72 -3.76
CA ARG A 57 -1.36 -8.68 -2.71
C ARG A 57 -1.83 -7.96 -1.44
N TRP A 58 -1.16 -6.89 -1.04
CA TRP A 58 -1.58 -6.05 0.09
C TRP A 58 -3.00 -5.52 -0.11
N PHE A 59 -3.29 -4.97 -1.29
CA PHE A 59 -4.63 -4.49 -1.63
C PHE A 59 -5.65 -5.62 -1.53
N ARG A 60 -5.39 -6.75 -2.20
CA ARG A 60 -6.30 -7.90 -2.20
C ARG A 60 -6.64 -8.39 -0.79
N VAL A 61 -5.66 -8.45 0.10
CA VAL A 61 -5.86 -8.88 1.49
C VAL A 61 -6.70 -7.87 2.28
N CYS A 62 -6.57 -6.58 2.01
CA CYS A 62 -7.18 -5.54 2.83
C CYS A 62 -8.45 -4.90 2.23
N SER A 63 -8.72 -5.08 0.93
CA SER A 63 -9.69 -4.26 0.20
C SER A 63 -11.14 -4.57 0.53
N GLU A 64 -11.48 -5.76 1.03
CA GLU A 64 -12.88 -6.14 1.27
C GLU A 64 -13.59 -5.16 2.22
N LYS A 65 -12.94 -4.82 3.34
CA LYS A 65 -13.49 -3.92 4.37
C LYS A 65 -13.05 -2.46 4.20
N ALA A 66 -12.20 -2.17 3.23
CA ALA A 66 -11.67 -0.83 3.03
C ALA A 66 -12.72 0.11 2.40
N SER A 67 -12.74 1.35 2.86
CA SER A 67 -13.64 2.39 2.33
C SER A 67 -13.33 2.71 0.86
N PRO A 68 -14.31 3.18 0.07
CA PRO A 68 -14.06 3.62 -1.30
C PRO A 68 -12.97 4.70 -1.40
N LEU A 69 -12.92 5.61 -0.43
CA LEU A 69 -11.92 6.67 -0.36
C LEU A 69 -10.50 6.10 -0.16
N THR A 70 -10.35 5.15 0.77
CA THR A 70 -9.08 4.47 1.04
C THR A 70 -8.60 3.69 -0.18
N LYS A 71 -9.50 3.01 -0.89
CA LYS A 71 -9.19 2.31 -2.15
C LYS A 71 -8.73 3.27 -3.24
N LYS A 72 -9.42 4.41 -3.41
CA LYS A 72 -9.05 5.45 -4.38
C LYS A 72 -7.67 6.02 -4.08
N HIS A 73 -7.42 6.42 -2.83
CA HIS A 73 -6.12 6.95 -2.41
C HIS A 73 -5.00 5.93 -2.58
N PHE A 74 -5.28 4.63 -2.39
CA PHE A 74 -4.29 3.59 -2.64
C PHE A 74 -3.93 3.50 -4.13
N ALA A 75 -4.94 3.51 -5.02
CA ALA A 75 -4.72 3.48 -6.46
C ALA A 75 -3.87 4.70 -6.92
N LEU A 76 -4.23 5.90 -6.45
CA LEU A 76 -3.49 7.13 -6.76
C LEU A 76 -2.03 7.05 -6.26
N ALA A 77 -1.80 6.56 -5.04
CA ALA A 77 -0.45 6.42 -4.49
C ALA A 77 0.41 5.44 -5.29
N ILE A 78 -0.17 4.35 -5.81
CA ILE A 78 0.54 3.42 -6.71
C ILE A 78 0.86 4.10 -8.04
N CYS A 79 -0.11 4.78 -8.65
CA CYS A 79 0.11 5.48 -9.91
C CYS A 79 1.22 6.51 -9.80
N GLU A 80 1.22 7.32 -8.73
CA GLU A 80 2.28 8.28 -8.44
C GLU A 80 3.64 7.58 -8.25
N TYR A 81 3.68 6.51 -7.44
CA TYR A 81 4.93 5.82 -7.11
C TYR A 81 5.60 5.16 -8.33
N PHE A 82 4.81 4.52 -9.19
CA PHE A 82 5.32 3.85 -10.39
C PHE A 82 5.30 4.74 -11.64
N SER A 83 4.95 6.03 -11.50
CA SER A 83 4.81 6.96 -12.63
C SER A 83 3.87 6.42 -13.73
N ILE A 84 2.79 5.76 -13.30
CA ILE A 84 1.73 5.27 -14.19
C ILE A 84 0.76 6.43 -14.37
N ALA A 85 0.46 6.78 -15.63
CA ALA A 85 -0.60 7.74 -15.93
C ALA A 85 -1.92 7.22 -15.35
N SER A 86 -2.49 7.97 -14.40
CA SER A 86 -3.79 7.66 -13.80
C SER A 86 -4.89 8.25 -14.68
N GLU A 87 -5.49 7.46 -15.57
CA GLU A 87 -6.74 7.80 -16.27
C GLU A 87 -7.99 7.54 -15.39
N LEU A 88 -7.89 7.76 -14.07
CA LEU A 88 -9.03 7.65 -13.15
C LEU A 88 -9.71 9.01 -12.96
N GLU A 89 -10.22 9.57 -14.06
CA GLU A 89 -11.25 10.61 -13.97
C GLU A 89 -12.63 9.95 -13.81
N LEU A 90 -13.14 10.09 -12.58
CA LEU A 90 -14.54 10.39 -12.25
C LEU A 90 -15.65 9.59 -12.96
N GLU A 91 -16.17 8.59 -12.26
CA GLU A 91 -17.63 8.46 -12.15
C GLU A 91 -17.99 8.46 -10.65
N LEU A 92 -18.57 9.59 -10.22
CA LEU A 92 -19.30 9.76 -8.96
C LEU A 92 -20.76 9.36 -9.19
#